data_AF-A0A1Y1UIW5-F1
#
_entry.id   AF-A0A1Y1UIW5-F1
#
_cell.length_a   1.000
_cell.length_b   1.000
_cell.length_c   1.000
_cell.angle_alpha   90.00
_cell.angle_beta   90.00
_cell.angle_gamma   90.00
#
_symmetry.space_group_name_H-M   'P 1'
#
loop_
_entity.id
_entity.type
_entity.pdbx_description
1 polymer ?
#
loop_
_entity_poly.entity_id
_entity_poly.type
_entity_poly.pdbx_seq_one_letter_code
_entity_poly.pdbx_strand_id
1 'polypeptide(L)'
;KIYVETILNSIGYFIIFITFSWDKVYYILNRQGNEAYTYFIFQQHEQCLIHKSKCCGCKLNMTNEHFKSLIRKSIDFYRVCTRFYEITDRGNIMYINIRSKVKYLQNI
;
A
#
# COMPACT_ATOMS: atom_id res chain seq x y z
N LYS A 1 -21.48 -38.90 5.35
CA LYS A 1 -20.66 -38.47 4.18
C LYS A 1 -20.90 -37.00 3.86
N ILE A 2 -22.13 -36.62 3.49
CA ILE A 2 -22.51 -35.23 3.17
C ILE A 2 -22.25 -34.25 4.32
N TYR A 3 -22.59 -34.61 5.57
CA TYR A 3 -22.35 -33.74 6.74
C TYR A 3 -20.88 -33.36 6.96
N VAL A 4 -19.95 -34.28 6.69
CA VAL A 4 -18.51 -34.02 6.87
C VAL A 4 -18.02 -33.02 5.82
N GLU A 5 -18.47 -33.16 4.58
CA GLU A 5 -18.15 -32.23 3.48
C GLU A 5 -18.72 -30.83 3.75
N THR A 6 -19.94 -30.73 4.26
CA THR A 6 -20.56 -29.45 4.63
C THR A 6 -19.78 -28.75 5.77
N ILE A 7 -19.35 -29.52 6.78
CA ILE A 7 -18.57 -28.96 7.91
C ILE A 7 -17.20 -28.48 7.41
N LEU A 8 -16.50 -29.28 6.58
CA LEU A 8 -15.21 -28.89 6.03
C LEU A 8 -15.30 -27.63 5.16
N ASN A 9 -16.31 -27.55 4.30
CA ASN A 9 -16.55 -26.35 3.49
C ASN A 9 -16.83 -25.13 4.36
N SER A 10 -17.65 -25.28 5.40
CA SER A 10 -17.97 -24.17 6.31
C SER A 10 -16.72 -23.66 7.05
N ILE A 11 -15.85 -24.57 7.50
CA ILE A 11 -14.56 -24.21 8.10
C ILE A 11 -13.66 -23.48 7.08
N GLY A 12 -13.61 -23.97 5.84
CA GLY A 12 -12.85 -23.32 4.77
C GLY A 12 -13.31 -21.89 4.50
N TYR A 13 -14.61 -21.66 4.36
CA TYR A 13 -15.16 -20.32 4.18
C TYR A 13 -14.92 -19.43 5.40
N PHE A 14 -14.95 -19.99 6.61
CA PHE A 14 -14.66 -19.25 7.83
C PHE A 14 -13.19 -18.82 7.92
N ILE A 15 -12.25 -19.69 7.54
CA ILE A 15 -10.82 -19.34 7.46
C ILE A 15 -10.61 -18.21 6.43
N ILE A 16 -11.20 -18.34 5.25
CA ILE A 16 -11.13 -17.30 4.20
C ILE A 16 -11.67 -15.97 4.72
N PHE A 17 -12.80 -15.99 5.43
CA PHE A 17 -13.40 -14.80 6.03
C PHE A 17 -12.47 -14.14 7.06
N ILE A 18 -11.82 -14.92 7.93
CA ILE A 18 -10.84 -14.41 8.89
C ILE A 18 -9.64 -13.79 8.17
N THR A 19 -9.09 -14.47 7.14
CA THR A 19 -7.94 -13.95 6.38
C THR A 19 -8.26 -12.63 5.71
N PHE A 20 -9.43 -12.48 5.08
CA PHE A 20 -9.84 -11.20 4.48
C PHE A 20 -10.14 -10.11 5.52
N SER A 21 -10.59 -10.51 6.71
CA SER A 21 -10.86 -9.57 7.80
C SER A 21 -9.61 -9.16 8.58
N TRP A 22 -8.48 -9.87 8.39
CA TRP A 22 -7.25 -9.67 9.16
C TRP A 22 -6.70 -8.24 9.05
N ASP A 23 -6.80 -7.62 7.87
CA ASP A 23 -6.42 -6.22 7.65
C ASP A 23 -7.23 -5.26 8.54
N LYS A 24 -8.53 -5.51 8.70
CA LYS A 24 -9.42 -4.71 9.58
C LYS A 24 -9.15 -4.97 11.05
N VAL A 25 -8.88 -6.22 11.44
CA VAL A 25 -8.51 -6.57 12.82
C VAL A 25 -7.19 -5.91 13.20
N TYR A 26 -6.19 -5.98 12.32
CA TYR A 26 -4.90 -5.29 12.48
C TYR A 26 -5.06 -3.77 12.60
N TYR A 27 -5.93 -3.18 11.76
CA TYR A 27 -6.27 -1.76 11.82
C TYR A 27 -6.85 -1.34 13.19
N ILE A 28 -7.80 -2.11 13.73
CA ILE A 28 -8.46 -1.82 15.01
C ILE A 28 -7.48 -1.93 16.18
N LEU A 29 -6.61 -2.95 16.16
CA LEU A 29 -5.64 -3.20 17.23
C LEU A 29 -4.55 -2.11 17.27
N ASN A 30 -3.99 -1.75 16.12
CA ASN A 30 -2.86 -0.83 16.07
C ASN A 30 -3.27 0.65 15.96
N ARG A 31 -4.54 0.96 15.65
CA ARG A 31 -5.05 2.34 15.46
C ARG A 31 -4.25 3.22 14.48
N GLN A 32 -3.40 2.63 13.65
CA GLN A 32 -2.41 3.30 12.77
C GLN A 32 -2.68 3.07 11.28
N GLY A 33 -3.81 2.50 10.88
CA GLY A 33 -3.92 1.88 9.56
C GLY A 33 -4.06 2.80 8.34
N ASN A 34 -3.70 4.08 8.44
CA ASN A 34 -3.49 4.95 7.28
C ASN A 34 -2.05 5.48 7.18
N GLU A 35 -1.16 4.99 8.03
CA GLU A 35 0.22 5.43 8.08
C GLU A 35 1.07 4.61 7.12
N ALA A 36 1.21 5.12 5.89
CA ALA A 36 1.97 4.47 4.83
C ALA A 36 3.39 4.06 5.24
N TYR A 37 4.01 4.77 6.18
CA TYR A 37 5.36 4.46 6.66
C TYR A 37 5.51 3.10 7.37
N THR A 38 4.42 2.47 7.79
CA THR A 38 4.46 1.12 8.39
C THR A 38 4.56 0.01 7.34
N TYR A 39 4.18 0.30 6.09
CA TYR A 39 4.12 -0.68 5.00
C TYR A 39 5.29 -0.57 4.02
N PHE A 40 5.99 0.57 3.98
CA PHE A 40 7.12 0.79 3.07
C PHE A 40 8.46 0.51 3.78
N ILE A 41 9.09 -0.60 3.42
CA ILE A 41 10.49 -0.87 3.79
C ILE A 41 11.38 -0.09 2.82
N PHE A 42 11.83 1.09 3.22
CA PHE A 42 12.75 1.92 2.44
C PHE A 42 14.17 1.80 3.03
N GLN A 43 15.20 1.74 2.18
CA GLN A 43 16.58 1.94 2.65
C GLN A 43 16.73 3.42 3.07
N GLN A 44 16.62 3.70 4.37
CA GLN A 44 16.81 5.06 4.92
C GLN A 44 18.25 5.58 4.78
N HIS A 45 19.19 4.69 4.45
CA HIS A 45 20.62 4.98 4.51
C HIS A 45 21.25 4.99 3.13
N GLU A 46 21.74 6.16 2.73
CA GLU A 46 22.78 6.25 1.71
C GLU A 46 24.02 5.46 2.15
N GLN A 47 24.86 5.04 1.22
CA GLN A 47 26.09 4.35 1.59
C GLN A 47 26.97 5.33 2.38
N CYS A 48 27.32 4.98 3.61
CA CYS A 48 28.19 5.83 4.42
C CYS A 48 29.55 5.97 3.75
N LEU A 49 30.02 7.20 3.54
CA LEU A 49 31.32 7.47 2.93
C LEU A 49 32.49 6.96 3.79
N ILE A 50 32.30 6.88 5.11
CA ILE A 50 33.31 6.45 6.08
C ILE A 50 33.43 4.92 6.10
N HIS A 51 32.29 4.23 6.27
CA HIS A 51 32.28 2.78 6.45
C HIS A 51 31.98 1.99 5.17
N LYS A 52 31.65 2.69 4.07
CA LYS A 52 31.18 2.12 2.80
C LYS A 52 30.05 1.10 2.97
N SER A 53 29.29 1.21 4.07
CA SER A 53 28.21 0.31 4.45
C SER A 53 26.89 1.07 4.48
N LYS A 54 25.80 0.36 4.16
CA LYS A 54 24.43 0.88 4.24
C LYS A 54 23.78 0.64 5.62
N CYS A 55 24.46 -0.07 6.53
CA CYS A 55 23.91 -0.47 7.82
C CYS A 55 24.66 0.11 9.03
N CYS A 56 25.57 1.06 8.83
CA CYS A 56 26.29 1.66 9.95
C CYS A 56 25.43 2.70 10.67
N GLY A 57 25.60 2.83 11.99
CA GLY A 57 24.92 3.84 12.81
C GLY A 57 25.40 5.29 12.60
N CYS A 58 26.12 5.56 11.49
CA CYS A 58 26.47 6.93 11.13
C CYS A 58 25.20 7.70 10.75
N LYS A 59 25.14 8.97 11.15
CA LYS A 59 24.00 9.87 10.96
C LYS A 59 23.83 10.23 9.48
N LEU A 60 23.30 9.30 8.69
CA LEU A 60 22.93 9.49 7.30
C LEU A 60 21.56 10.19 7.30
N ASN A 61 21.60 11.51 7.23
CA ASN A 61 20.45 12.40 7.44
C ASN A 61 19.48 12.36 6.24
N MET A 62 18.65 11.33 6.12
CA MET A 62 17.34 11.52 5.49
C MET A 62 16.39 12.03 6.57
N THR A 63 15.87 13.25 6.40
CA THR A 63 14.87 13.79 7.32
C THR A 63 13.57 13.00 7.18
N ASN A 64 12.82 12.89 8.29
CA ASN A 64 11.52 12.19 8.30
C ASN A 64 10.53 12.81 7.28
N GLU A 65 10.63 14.12 7.04
CA GLU A 65 9.84 14.82 6.03
C GLU A 65 10.20 14.39 4.60
N HIS A 66 11.49 14.29 4.29
CA HIS A 66 11.94 13.81 2.99
C HIS A 66 11.52 12.35 2.75
N PHE A 67 11.59 11.52 3.79
CA PHE A 67 11.10 10.14 3.76
C PHE A 67 9.60 10.05 3.46
N LYS A 68 8.77 10.84 4.16
CA LYS A 68 7.32 10.91 3.91
C LYS A 68 7.00 11.39 2.49
N SER A 69 7.78 12.34 1.96
CA SER A 69 7.64 12.83 0.58
C SER A 69 7.92 11.73 -0.45
N LEU A 70 8.96 10.91 -0.25
CA LEU A 70 9.26 9.78 -1.14
C LEU A 70 8.15 8.71 -1.14
N ILE A 71 7.58 8.41 0.04
CA ILE A 71 6.45 7.48 0.13
C ILE A 71 5.22 8.02 -0.59
N ARG A 72 4.92 9.32 -0.49
CA ARG A 72 3.81 9.92 -1.25
C ARG A 72 4.04 9.80 -2.75
N LYS A 73 5.24 10.16 -3.22
CA LYS A 73 5.59 10.03 -4.65
C LYS A 73 5.47 8.61 -5.17
N SER A 74 5.86 7.61 -4.38
CA SER A 74 5.73 6.20 -4.79
C SER A 74 4.27 5.74 -4.85
N ILE A 75 3.43 6.18 -3.90
CA ILE A 75 1.98 5.93 -3.93
C ILE A 75 1.33 6.61 -5.14
N ASP A 76 1.71 7.85 -5.44
CA ASP A 76 1.17 8.61 -6.57
C ASP A 76 1.58 7.98 -7.90
N PHE A 77 2.84 7.54 -8.02
CA PHE A 77 3.31 6.77 -9.15
C PHE A 77 2.50 5.48 -9.32
N TYR A 78 2.31 4.72 -8.24
CA TYR A 78 1.50 3.50 -8.27
C TYR A 78 0.05 3.79 -8.66
N ARG A 79 -0.55 4.88 -8.18
CA ARG A 79 -1.88 5.34 -8.61
C ARG A 79 -1.93 5.59 -10.11
N VAL A 80 -0.95 6.28 -10.69
CA VAL A 80 -0.92 6.50 -12.16
C VAL A 80 -0.86 5.18 -12.92
N CYS A 81 0.05 4.29 -12.49
CA CYS A 81 0.30 3.02 -13.15
C CYS A 81 -0.86 2.02 -12.98
N THR A 82 -1.59 2.08 -11.87
CA THR A 82 -2.75 1.22 -11.64
C THR A 82 -3.89 1.59 -12.57
N ARG A 83 -4.42 0.62 -13.31
CA ARG A 83 -5.59 0.81 -14.18
C ARG A 83 -6.80 1.06 -13.30
N PHE A 84 -7.39 2.25 -13.36
CA PHE A 84 -8.65 2.54 -12.71
C PHE A 84 -9.69 2.86 -13.77
N TYR A 85 -10.87 2.31 -13.54
CA TYR A 85 -12.08 2.62 -14.28
C TYR A 85 -12.91 3.55 -13.41
N GLU A 86 -13.42 4.64 -13.98
CA GLU A 86 -14.37 5.51 -13.30
C GLU A 86 -15.79 5.12 -13.70
N ILE A 87 -16.71 5.16 -12.74
CA ILE A 87 -18.13 5.06 -13.02
C ILE A 87 -18.62 6.49 -13.22
N THR A 88 -19.04 6.80 -14.45
CA THR A 88 -19.66 8.09 -14.78
C THR A 88 -21.00 8.24 -14.05
N ASP A 89 -21.50 9.48 -13.91
CA ASP A 89 -22.82 9.76 -13.31
C ASP A 89 -23.98 9.02 -13.99
N ARG A 90 -23.76 8.50 -15.20
CA ARG A 90 -24.72 7.70 -15.98
C ARG A 90 -24.57 6.18 -15.76
N GLY A 91 -23.71 5.75 -14.84
CA GLY A 91 -23.46 4.35 -14.51
C GLY A 91 -22.50 3.61 -15.47
N ASN A 92 -21.97 4.28 -16.50
CA ASN A 92 -21.05 3.64 -17.44
C ASN A 92 -19.62 3.61 -16.88
N ILE A 93 -18.94 2.48 -17.11
CA ILE A 93 -17.55 2.26 -16.73
C ILE A 93 -16.64 2.84 -17.83
N MET A 94 -15.86 3.86 -17.49
CA MET A 94 -14.93 4.52 -18.39
C MET A 94 -13.48 4.21 -18.00
N TYR A 95 -12.67 3.79 -18.96
CA TYR A 95 -11.23 3.64 -18.76
C TYR A 95 -10.55 5.01 -18.76
N ILE A 96 -9.79 5.33 -17.71
CA ILE A 96 -9.00 6.56 -17.66
C ILE A 96 -7.62 6.32 -18.24
N ASN A 97 -7.34 6.99 -19.36
CA ASN A 97 -6.02 7.00 -19.98
C ASN A 97 -4.98 7.68 -19.06
N ILE A 98 -3.79 7.10 -19.00
CA ILE A 98 -2.59 7.61 -18.30
C ILE A 98 -2.37 9.11 -18.57
N ARG A 99 -2.56 9.60 -19.81
CA ARG A 99 -2.38 11.03 -20.13
C ARG A 99 -3.30 11.94 -19.30
N SER A 100 -4.54 11.51 -19.06
CA SER A 100 -5.47 12.25 -18.22
C SER A 100 -5.03 12.22 -16.75
N LYS A 101 -4.48 11.10 -16.28
CA LYS A 101 -3.98 10.94 -14.90
C LYS A 101 -2.80 11.84 -14.59
N VAL A 102 -1.85 11.96 -15.53
CA VAL A 102 -0.66 12.81 -15.34
C VAL A 102 -1.04 14.29 -15.19
N LYS A 103 -2.09 14.75 -15.87
CA LYS A 103 -2.60 16.13 -15.70
C LYS A 103 -3.10 16.42 -14.28
N TYR A 104 -3.71 15.44 -13.60
CA TYR A 104 -4.17 15.63 -12.22
C TYR A 104 -3.01 15.72 -11.22
N LEU A 105 -1.89 15.05 -11.48
CA LEU A 105 -0.71 15.11 -10.61
C LEU A 105 0.10 16.42 -10.74
N GLN A 106 -0.03 17.14 -11.85
CA GLN A 106 0.67 18.41 -12.06
C GLN A 106 -0.04 19.61 -11.40
N ASN A 107 -1.26 19.41 -10.88
CA ASN A 107 -2.11 20.45 -10.29
C ASN A 107 -2.30 20.30 -8.76
N ILE A 108 -1.52 19.43 -8.10
CA ILE A 108 -1.45 19.25 -6.64
C ILE A 108 -0.10 19.77 -6.17
#